data_AF-A0A950H014-F1
#
_entry.id   AF-A0A950H014-F1
#
_cell.length_a   1.000
_cell.length_b   1.000
_cell.length_c   1.000
_cell.angle_alpha   90.00
_cell.angle_beta   90.00
_cell.angle_gamma   90.00
#
_symmetry.space_group_name_H-M   'P 1'
#
loop_
_entity.id
_entity.type
_entity.pdbx_description
1 polymer ?
#
loop_
_entity_poly.entity_id
_entity_poly.type
_entity_poly.pdbx_seq_one_letter_code
_entity_poly.pdbx_strand_id
1 'polypeptide(L)' 'MRKARRGRRRSSSSSGQGGASLRAHWKADGTEKRRFPDADAANRAALQLRLEEGADLDPYPCPHCGGWHLASAAT' A
#
# COMPACT_ATOMS: atom_id res chain seq x y z
N MET A 1 -12.23 -4.02 -56.12
CA MET A 1 -11.48 -4.67 -55.01
C MET A 1 -11.85 -3.95 -53.71
N ARG A 2 -12.63 -4.51 -52.77
CA ARG A 2 -12.31 -5.44 -51.65
C ARG A 2 -11.50 -4.83 -50.47
N LYS A 3 -12.12 -4.92 -49.26
CA LYS A 3 -11.60 -4.93 -47.85
C LYS A 3 -11.70 -3.57 -47.13
N ALA A 4 -12.66 -3.29 -46.24
CA ALA A 4 -13.01 -3.88 -44.93
C ALA A 4 -11.92 -3.76 -43.85
N ARG A 5 -12.25 -3.12 -42.70
CA ARG A 5 -12.19 -3.68 -41.30
C ARG A 5 -11.81 -2.64 -40.22
N ARG A 6 -12.71 -2.56 -39.22
CA ARG A 6 -12.48 -2.65 -37.75
C ARG A 6 -11.36 -1.83 -37.12
N GLY A 7 -11.69 -1.07 -36.08
CA GLY A 7 -10.69 -0.77 -35.05
C GLY A 7 -11.06 0.28 -34.01
N ARG A 8 -12.04 -0.01 -33.16
CA ARG A 8 -12.23 0.69 -31.88
C ARG A 8 -11.08 0.32 -30.92
N ARG A 9 -10.37 1.31 -30.39
CA ARG A 9 -9.56 1.22 -29.16
C ARG A 9 -9.69 2.60 -28.49
N ARG A 10 -10.68 2.89 -27.65
CA ARG A 10 -10.90 2.40 -26.28
C ARG A 10 -9.60 2.17 -25.50
N SER A 11 -9.40 3.09 -24.56
CA SER A 11 -8.85 2.87 -23.22
C SER A 11 -7.37 2.45 -23.20
N SER A 12 -6.52 3.00 -22.36
CA SER A 12 -6.76 3.25 -20.95
C SER A 12 -5.65 4.14 -20.42
N SER A 13 -6.06 5.13 -19.64
CA SER A 13 -5.27 5.82 -18.63
C SER A 13 -4.37 4.81 -17.92
N SER A 14 -3.08 4.85 -18.19
CA SER A 14 -2.08 4.30 -17.30
C SER A 14 -1.32 5.50 -16.76
N SER A 15 -1.88 6.06 -15.69
CA SER A 15 -1.15 6.94 -14.79
C SER A 15 -0.03 6.12 -14.16
N GLY A 16 1.05 5.92 -14.93
CA GLY A 16 2.31 5.36 -14.48
C GLY A 16 2.96 6.32 -13.52
N GLN A 17 2.48 6.32 -12.28
CA GLN A 17 3.14 6.92 -11.15
C GLN A 17 4.35 6.04 -10.81
N GLY A 18 5.41 6.19 -11.59
CA GLY A 18 6.74 5.70 -11.27
C GLY A 18 7.36 6.58 -10.18
N GLY A 19 6.85 6.45 -8.95
CA GLY A 19 7.52 6.94 -7.76
C GLY A 19 8.53 5.88 -7.30
N ALA A 20 9.78 6.31 -7.13
CA ALA A 20 10.93 5.59 -6.58
C ALA A 20 10.63 4.22 -5.93
N SER A 21 11.32 3.18 -6.40
CA SER A 21 11.28 1.79 -5.94
C SER A 21 11.54 1.63 -4.43
N LEU A 22 10.57 1.96 -3.59
CA LEU A 22 10.46 1.46 -2.24
C LEU A 22 9.98 0.01 -2.39
N ARG A 23 10.84 -0.96 -2.10
CA ARG A 23 10.50 -2.40 -2.16
C ARG A 23 9.12 -2.64 -1.55
N ALA A 24 8.12 -2.91 -2.41
CA ALA A 24 6.76 -3.20 -1.99
C ALA A 24 6.79 -4.45 -1.09
N HIS A 25 6.36 -4.29 0.16
CA HIS A 25 6.39 -5.34 1.16
C HIS A 25 4.97 -5.88 1.33
N TRP A 26 4.70 -7.03 0.73
CA TRP A 26 3.36 -7.60 0.66
C TRP A 26 3.02 -8.37 1.94
N LYS A 27 1.75 -8.35 2.34
CA LYS A 27 1.17 -9.31 3.29
C LYS A 27 0.96 -10.65 2.60
N ALA A 28 0.73 -11.70 3.39
CA ALA A 28 0.45 -13.05 2.88
C ALA A 28 -0.82 -13.11 2.01
N ASP A 29 -1.74 -12.15 2.14
CA ASP A 29 -2.95 -12.06 1.31
C ASP A 29 -2.72 -11.35 -0.05
N GLY A 30 -1.51 -10.85 -0.31
CA GLY A 30 -1.21 -10.08 -1.52
C GLY A 30 -1.58 -8.60 -1.43
N THR A 31 -1.98 -8.10 -0.26
CA THR A 31 -2.16 -6.66 -0.01
C THR A 31 -0.83 -6.02 0.41
N GLU A 32 -0.51 -4.83 -0.11
CA GLU A 32 0.68 -4.09 0.33
C GLU A 32 0.57 -3.74 1.81
N LYS A 33 1.63 -4.03 2.58
CA LYS A 33 1.74 -3.52 3.95
C LYS A 33 1.85 -2.01 3.86
N ARG A 34 0.92 -1.30 4.51
CA ARG A 34 1.01 0.16 4.67
C ARG A 34 2.33 0.49 5.35
N ARG A 35 3.23 1.10 4.58
CA ARG A 35 4.51 1.63 5.06
C ARG A 35 4.32 3.09 5.43
N PHE A 36 4.80 3.45 6.60
CA PHE A 36 4.89 4.82 7.05
C PHE A 36 6.35 5.29 6.95
N PRO A 37 6.59 6.56 6.57
CA PRO A 37 7.93 7.11 6.48
C PRO A 37 8.58 7.26 7.86
N ASP A 38 7.79 7.61 8.88
CA ASP A 38 8.26 7.97 10.21
C ASP A 38 7.43 7.33 11.33
N ALA A 39 8.01 7.26 12.53
CA ALA A 39 7.36 6.73 13.73
C ALA A 39 6.07 7.48 14.08
N ASP A 40 6.08 8.82 13.97
CA ASP A 40 4.92 9.66 14.27
C ASP A 40 3.74 9.40 13.31
N ALA A 41 4.03 9.24 12.02
CA ALA A 41 3.01 8.91 11.02
C ALA A 41 2.41 7.51 11.29
N ALA A 42 3.24 6.54 11.68
CA ALA A 42 2.77 5.22 12.09
C ALA A 42 1.92 5.31 13.37
N ASN A 43 2.37 6.06 14.38
CA ASN A 43 1.66 6.21 15.66
C ASN A 43 0.28 6.86 15.49
N ARG A 44 0.18 7.92 14.67
CA ARG A 44 -1.11 8.53 14.35
C ARG A 44 -2.06 7.55 13.67
N ALA A 45 -1.56 6.76 12.72
CA ALA A 45 -2.37 5.75 12.05
C ALA A 45 -2.78 4.60 12.97
N ALA A 46 -1.91 4.19 13.89
CA ALA A 46 -2.22 3.21 14.93
C ALA A 46 -3.35 3.71 15.84
N LEU A 47 -3.24 4.94 16.34
CA LEU A 47 -4.27 5.56 17.16
C LEU A 47 -5.60 5.69 16.40
N GLN A 48 -5.55 6.10 15.13
CA GLN A 48 -6.76 6.21 14.32
C GLN A 48 -7.44 4.84 14.14
N LEU A 49 -6.69 3.78 13.83
CA LEU A 49 -7.24 2.42 13.72
C LEU A 49 -7.80 1.91 15.05
N ARG A 50 -7.17 2.27 16.17
CA ARG A 50 -7.70 1.98 17.51
C ARG A 50 -9.04 2.68 17.76
N LEU A 51 -9.18 3.94 17.34
CA LEU A 51 -10.39 4.73 17.54
C LEU A 51 -11.53 4.31 16.60
N GLU A 52 -11.21 3.99 15.34
CA GLU A 52 -12.21 3.68 14.31
C GLU A 52 -12.60 2.19 14.31
N GLU A 53 -11.62 1.28 14.39
CA GLU A 53 -11.82 -0.16 14.23
C GLU A 53 -11.69 -0.91 15.57
N GLY A 54 -11.25 -0.25 16.64
CA GLY A 54 -10.94 -0.91 17.91
C GLY A 54 -9.67 -1.78 17.85
N ALA A 55 -8.87 -1.67 16.78
CA ALA A 55 -7.67 -2.48 16.59
C ALA A 55 -6.48 -1.85 17.33
N ASP A 56 -5.95 -2.55 18.34
CA ASP A 56 -4.74 -2.12 19.04
C ASP A 56 -3.51 -2.58 18.25
N LEU A 57 -2.97 -1.63 17.47
CA LEU A 57 -1.78 -1.84 16.66
C LEU A 57 -0.61 -1.05 17.21
N ASP A 58 0.57 -1.66 17.24
CA ASP A 58 1.80 -1.02 17.67
C ASP A 58 2.72 -0.69 16.47
N PRO A 59 3.22 0.55 16.37
CA PRO A 59 4.15 0.94 15.32
C PRO A 59 5.56 0.39 15.58
N TYR A 60 6.07 -0.41 14.63
CA TYR A 60 7.42 -0.98 14.70
C TYR A 60 8.27 -0.62 13.48
N PRO A 61 9.60 -0.43 13.65
CA PRO A 61 10.53 -0.25 12.55
C PRO A 61 10.74 -1.59 11.84
N CYS A 62 10.56 -1.60 10.52
CA CYS A 62 10.72 -2.80 9.70
C CYS A 62 12.17 -2.94 9.20
N PRO A 63 12.87 -4.03 9.56
CA PRO A 63 14.27 -4.24 9.15
C PRO A 63 14.44 -4.52 7.65
N HIS A 64 13.36 -4.90 6.94
CA HIS A 64 13.45 -5.29 5.53
C HIS A 64 13.26 -4.13 4.55
N CYS A 65 12.37 -3.18 4.88
CA CYS A 65 12.05 -2.06 4.01
C CYS A 65 12.63 -0.72 4.53
N GLY A 66 13.10 -0.68 5.78
CA GLY A 66 13.61 0.54 6.42
C GLY A 66 12.51 1.59 6.64
N GLY A 67 11.26 1.17 6.76
CA GLY A 67 10.12 2.03 7.08
C GLY A 67 9.38 1.54 8.31
N TRP A 68 8.30 2.23 8.67
CA TRP A 68 7.48 1.88 9.83
C TRP A 68 6.24 1.11 9.40
N HIS A 69 5.89 0.08 10.16
CA HIS A 69 4.70 -0.72 9.96
C HIS A 69 3.91 -0.85 11.25
N LEU A 70 2.64 -1.24 11.12
CA LEU A 70 1.77 -1.51 12.26
C LEU A 70 1.68 -3.02 12.45
N ALA A 71 2.02 -3.51 13.63
CA ALA A 71 1.77 -4.89 14.05
C ALA A 71 0.54 -4.90 14.95
N SER A 72 -0.29 -5.94 14.86
CA SER A 72 -1.26 -6.16 15.93
C SER A 72 -0.47 -6.47 17.20
N ALA A 73 -0.73 -5.76 18.28
CA ALA A 73 -0.31 -6.23 19.58
C ALA A 73 -1.01 -7.58 19.76
N ALA A 74 -0.26 -8.68 19.72
CA ALA A 74 -0.81 -10.00 19.97
C ALA A 74 -1.21 -10.02 21.44
N THR A 75 -2.52 -9.94 21.69
CA THR A 75 -3.11 -10.13 23.01
C THR A 75 -2.97 -11.57 23.46
#